data_AF-A0A0P0AA09-F1
#
_entry.id   AF-A0A0P0AA09-F1
#
_cell.length_a   1.000
_cell.length_b   1.000
_cell.length_c   1.000
_cell.angle_alpha   90.00
_cell.angle_beta   90.00
_cell.angle_gamma   90.00
#
_symmetry.space_group_name_H-M   'P 1'
#
loop_
_entity.id
_entity.type
_entity.pdbx_description
1 polymer ?
#
loop_
_entity_poly.entity_id
_entity_poly.type
_entity_poly.pdbx_seq_one_letter_code
_entity_poly.pdbx_strand_id
1 'polypeptide(L)'
;MNKFWGVALDKFVLDRQISEAIGAHAMWRTTLREAAQTGALPKPAHKIGCDDDCPFGKWLHSLERDPVVVQTQAYKRVVQKHALFHNFAGEVATHVEQGDTKTAAAKLSTNFIAGRSYALLDAMMMWQEAI
;
A
#
# COMPACT_ATOMS: atom_id res chain seq x y z
N MET A 1 -16.97 1.55 -34.78
CA MET A 1 -17.17 0.75 -33.55
C MET A 1 -15.92 -0.11 -33.35
N ASN A 2 -14.93 0.34 -32.56
CA ASN A 2 -13.82 -0.53 -32.13
C ASN A 2 -14.03 -0.89 -30.67
N LYS A 3 -14.37 -2.16 -30.45
CA LYS A 3 -14.51 -2.77 -29.12
C LYS A 3 -13.09 -3.07 -28.60
N PHE A 4 -12.52 -2.16 -27.83
CA PHE A 4 -11.38 -2.47 -26.96
C PHE A 4 -11.92 -3.15 -25.69
N TRP A 5 -12.25 -4.43 -25.82
CA TRP A 5 -12.50 -5.32 -24.67
C TRP A 5 -11.28 -6.24 -24.53
N GLY A 6 -10.58 -6.15 -23.41
CA GLY A 6 -9.50 -7.07 -23.01
C GLY A 6 -8.09 -6.62 -23.38
N VAL A 7 -7.63 -5.47 -22.87
CA VAL A 7 -6.18 -5.19 -22.87
C VAL A 7 -5.60 -5.98 -21.70
N ALA A 8 -4.95 -7.11 -21.99
CA ALA A 8 -4.13 -7.81 -21.01
C ALA A 8 -3.24 -6.79 -20.28
N LEU A 9 -3.19 -6.89 -18.95
CA LEU A 9 -2.34 -6.03 -18.12
C LEU A 9 -0.94 -5.95 -18.74
N ASP A 10 -0.56 -4.76 -19.19
CA ASP A 10 0.72 -4.56 -19.83
C ASP A 10 1.83 -4.84 -18.81
N LYS A 11 2.68 -5.83 -19.10
CA LYS A 11 3.73 -6.27 -18.19
C LYS A 11 4.72 -5.15 -17.87
N PHE A 12 5.04 -4.29 -18.82
CA PHE A 12 5.94 -3.15 -18.60
C PHE A 12 5.30 -2.11 -17.66
N VAL A 13 3.99 -1.86 -17.81
CA VAL A 13 3.24 -1.01 -16.88
C VAL A 13 3.22 -1.61 -15.47
N LEU A 14 2.95 -2.92 -15.35
CA LEU A 14 2.97 -3.63 -14.07
C LEU A 14 4.33 -3.55 -13.39
N ASP A 15 5.40 -3.89 -14.12
CA ASP A 15 6.76 -3.94 -13.59
C ASP A 15 7.19 -2.58 -13.03
N ARG A 16 6.88 -1.50 -13.77
CA ARG A 16 7.16 -0.12 -13.34
C ARG A 16 6.38 0.24 -12.07
N GLN A 17 5.07 -0.01 -12.04
CA GLN A 17 4.22 0.34 -10.90
C GLN A 17 4.63 -0.38 -9.63
N ILE A 18 5.01 -1.65 -9.74
CA ILE A 18 5.46 -2.43 -8.59
C ILE A 18 6.86 -1.98 -8.13
N SER A 19 7.79 -1.73 -9.05
CA SER A 19 9.12 -1.24 -8.68
C SER A 19 9.06 0.10 -7.92
N GLU A 20 8.23 1.03 -8.40
CA GLU A 20 7.98 2.31 -7.74
C GLU A 20 7.31 2.10 -6.36
N ALA A 21 6.33 1.20 -6.27
CA ALA A 21 5.61 0.91 -5.03
C ALA A 21 6.51 0.26 -3.97
N ILE A 22 7.39 -0.66 -4.34
CA ILE A 22 8.35 -1.31 -3.45
C ILE A 22 9.24 -0.25 -2.79
N GLY A 23 9.81 0.65 -3.59
CA GLY A 23 10.65 1.75 -3.08
C GLY A 23 9.90 2.66 -2.12
N ALA A 24 8.70 3.10 -2.49
CA ALA A 24 7.88 3.97 -1.66
C ALA A 24 7.46 3.31 -0.33
N HIS A 25 7.08 2.03 -0.35
CA HIS A 25 6.56 1.34 0.83
C HIS A 25 7.61 0.81 1.77
N ALA A 26 8.83 0.52 1.29
CA ALA A 26 9.94 0.10 2.14
C ALA A 26 10.33 1.18 3.17
N MET A 27 10.12 2.47 2.86
CA MET A 27 10.50 3.59 3.72
C MET A 27 9.47 3.92 4.80
N TRP A 28 8.21 3.50 4.66
CA TRP A 28 7.12 3.94 5.52
C TRP A 28 7.30 3.60 7.00
N ARG A 29 7.99 2.49 7.33
CA ARG A 29 8.30 2.16 8.73
C ARG A 29 9.16 3.24 9.39
N THR A 30 10.15 3.77 8.67
CA THR A 30 11.01 4.84 9.15
C THR A 30 10.20 6.13 9.27
N THR A 31 9.43 6.48 8.25
CA THR A 31 8.56 7.67 8.26
C THR A 31 7.59 7.68 9.44
N LEU A 32 6.92 6.56 9.73
CA LEU A 32 6.00 6.47 10.87
C LEU A 32 6.71 6.53 12.22
N ARG A 33 7.95 6.01 12.32
CA ARG A 33 8.77 6.13 13.53
C ARG A 33 9.17 7.57 13.80
N GLU A 34 9.61 8.29 12.77
CA GLU A 34 9.92 9.71 12.86
C GLU A 34 8.68 10.53 13.26
N ALA A 35 7.53 10.23 12.66
CA ALA A 35 6.27 10.86 13.02
C ALA A 35 5.88 10.59 14.49
N ALA A 36 6.04 9.35 14.95
CA ALA A 36 5.78 9.00 16.35
C ALA A 36 6.75 9.68 17.33
N GLN A 37 7.96 10.02 16.92
CA GLN A 37 8.93 10.75 17.75
C GLN A 37 8.69 12.26 17.75
N THR A 38 8.34 12.82 16.60
CA THR A 38 8.25 14.27 16.39
C THR A 38 6.84 14.83 16.56
N GLY A 39 5.81 13.99 16.50
CA GLY A 39 4.42 14.41 16.41
C GLY A 39 4.01 14.92 15.02
N ALA A 40 4.93 14.91 14.03
CA ALA A 40 4.70 15.49 12.71
C ALA A 40 4.42 14.40 11.66
N LEU A 41 3.26 14.48 10.99
CA LEU A 41 2.91 13.58 9.90
C LEU A 41 3.15 14.23 8.53
N PRO A 42 3.53 13.43 7.50
CA PRO A 42 3.71 13.95 6.15
C PRO A 42 2.37 14.31 5.46
N LYS A 43 1.26 13.74 5.94
CA LYS A 43 -0.11 14.03 5.52
C LYS A 43 -1.08 13.59 6.62
N PRO A 44 -2.34 14.06 6.62
CA PRO A 44 -3.32 13.68 7.65
C PRO A 44 -3.48 12.16 7.79
N ALA A 45 -3.73 11.66 9.00
CA ALA A 45 -3.82 10.23 9.30
C ALA A 45 -4.90 9.53 8.49
N HIS A 46 -6.06 10.18 8.28
CA HIS A 46 -7.11 9.64 7.43
C HIS A 46 -6.62 9.40 6.00
N LYS A 47 -5.76 10.28 5.46
CA LYS A 47 -5.12 10.10 4.14
C LYS A 47 -4.03 9.03 4.14
N ILE A 48 -3.35 8.81 5.25
CA ILE A 48 -2.41 7.68 5.41
C ILE A 48 -3.17 6.36 5.46
N GLY A 49 -4.37 6.36 6.07
CA GLY A 49 -5.25 5.19 6.18
C GLY A 49 -5.93 4.76 4.88
N CYS A 50 -6.09 5.67 3.92
CA CYS A 50 -6.68 5.40 2.61
C CYS A 50 -5.72 4.65 1.68
N ASP A 51 -6.10 3.44 1.26
CA ASP A 51 -5.37 2.61 0.31
C ASP A 51 -5.59 3.02 -1.16
N ASP A 52 -6.40 4.02 -1.42
CA ASP A 52 -6.63 4.61 -2.74
C ASP A 52 -6.03 6.03 -2.90
N ASP A 53 -5.34 6.54 -1.88
CA ASP A 53 -4.81 7.91 -1.88
C ASP A 53 -3.34 7.98 -2.34
N CYS A 54 -2.57 6.91 -2.18
CA CYS A 54 -1.18 6.81 -2.64
C CYS A 54 -1.08 6.56 -4.16
N PRO A 55 0.03 6.89 -4.83
CA PRO A 55 0.16 6.70 -6.29
C PRO A 55 -0.10 5.25 -6.74
N PHE A 56 0.43 4.28 -6.00
CA PHE A 56 0.22 2.85 -6.28
C PHE A 56 -1.25 2.45 -6.08
N GLY A 57 -1.87 2.88 -4.99
CA GLY A 57 -3.29 2.65 -4.71
C GLY A 57 -4.20 3.19 -5.80
N LYS A 58 -3.97 4.43 -6.24
CA LYS A 58 -4.71 5.04 -7.35
C LYS A 58 -4.62 4.21 -8.61
N TRP A 59 -3.42 3.73 -8.97
CA TRP A 59 -3.25 2.86 -10.12
C TRP A 59 -3.92 1.50 -9.92
N LEU A 60 -3.74 0.88 -8.74
CA LEU A 60 -4.28 -0.43 -8.39
C LEU A 60 -5.80 -0.47 -8.48
N HIS A 61 -6.49 0.48 -7.83
CA HIS A 61 -7.95 0.60 -7.90
C HIS A 61 -8.45 0.99 -9.29
N SER A 62 -7.62 1.63 -10.11
CA SER A 62 -7.98 1.90 -11.50
C SER A 62 -8.15 0.62 -12.33
N LEU A 63 -7.55 -0.50 -11.91
CA LEU A 63 -7.68 -1.81 -12.57
C LEU A 63 -9.02 -2.49 -12.27
N GLU A 64 -9.84 -1.97 -11.34
CA GLU A 64 -11.18 -2.52 -11.05
C GLU A 64 -12.11 -2.53 -12.27
N ARG A 65 -11.82 -1.68 -13.27
CA ARG A 65 -12.53 -1.63 -14.55
C ARG A 65 -12.18 -2.77 -15.51
N ASP A 66 -11.12 -3.55 -15.23
CA ASP A 66 -10.69 -4.67 -16.06
C ASP A 66 -11.25 -5.99 -15.50
N PRO A 67 -12.25 -6.60 -16.17
CA PRO A 67 -12.93 -7.80 -15.67
C PRO A 67 -12.03 -9.04 -15.63
N VAL A 68 -10.92 -9.06 -16.36
CA VAL A 68 -9.96 -10.18 -16.35
C VAL A 68 -9.03 -10.04 -15.15
N VAL A 69 -8.42 -8.85 -14.98
CA VAL A 69 -7.46 -8.59 -13.90
C VAL A 69 -8.11 -8.78 -12.52
N VAL A 70 -9.31 -8.24 -12.32
CA VAL A 70 -10.01 -8.32 -11.02
C VAL A 70 -10.34 -9.74 -10.58
N GLN A 71 -10.37 -10.71 -11.50
CA GLN A 71 -10.62 -12.10 -11.15
C GLN A 71 -9.35 -12.85 -10.72
N THR A 72 -8.16 -12.33 -11.06
CA THR A 72 -6.90 -12.97 -10.73
C THR A 72 -6.64 -12.98 -9.22
N GLN A 73 -6.07 -14.07 -8.72
CA GLN A 73 -5.73 -14.18 -7.29
C GLN A 73 -4.58 -13.25 -6.90
N ALA A 74 -3.66 -12.96 -7.84
CA ALA A 74 -2.55 -12.04 -7.62
C ALA A 74 -3.08 -10.62 -7.34
N TYR A 75 -3.97 -10.09 -8.18
CA TYR A 75 -4.61 -8.79 -7.95
C TYR A 75 -5.33 -8.72 -6.60
N LYS A 76 -6.21 -9.70 -6.31
CA LYS A 76 -6.98 -9.76 -5.05
C LYS A 76 -6.05 -9.77 -3.83
N ARG A 77 -4.94 -10.52 -3.89
CA ARG A 77 -3.95 -10.58 -2.82
C ARG A 77 -3.26 -9.23 -2.62
N VAL A 78 -2.83 -8.57 -3.70
CA VAL A 78 -2.18 -7.25 -3.61
C VAL A 78 -3.13 -6.19 -3.05
N VAL A 79 -4.37 -6.10 -3.53
CA VAL A 79 -5.40 -5.19 -2.97
C VAL A 79 -5.58 -5.44 -1.47
N GLN A 80 -5.75 -6.68 -1.05
CA GLN A 80 -5.92 -7.02 0.36
C GLN A 80 -4.70 -6.61 1.21
N LYS A 81 -3.48 -6.92 0.76
CA LYS A 81 -2.25 -6.57 1.52
C LYS A 81 -2.02 -5.07 1.55
N HIS A 82 -2.38 -4.36 0.49
CA HIS A 82 -2.30 -2.90 0.40
C HIS A 82 -3.24 -2.24 1.41
N ALA A 83 -4.51 -2.64 1.44
CA ALA A 83 -5.50 -2.17 2.40
C ALA A 83 -5.06 -2.42 3.85
N LEU A 84 -4.56 -3.63 4.15
CA LEU A 84 -4.09 -3.98 5.50
C LEU A 84 -2.87 -3.17 5.94
N PHE A 85 -1.99 -2.84 5.00
CA PHE A 85 -0.84 -1.96 5.25
C PHE A 85 -1.31 -0.55 5.59
N HIS A 86 -2.14 0.05 4.73
CA HIS A 86 -2.62 1.42 4.89
C HIS A 86 -3.50 1.60 6.12
N ASN A 87 -4.42 0.67 6.39
CA ASN A 87 -5.24 0.68 7.59
C ASN A 87 -4.39 0.77 8.87
N PHE A 88 -3.36 -0.09 8.97
CA PHE A 88 -2.47 -0.06 10.12
C PHE A 88 -1.62 1.23 10.19
N ALA A 89 -1.11 1.70 9.04
CA ALA A 89 -0.39 2.97 8.98
C ALA A 89 -1.26 4.15 9.42
N GLY A 90 -2.54 4.15 9.03
CA GLY A 90 -3.55 5.12 9.46
C GLY A 90 -3.84 5.06 10.96
N GLU A 91 -3.93 3.86 11.55
CA GLU A 91 -4.06 3.71 13.01
C GLU A 91 -2.88 4.33 13.76
N VAL A 92 -1.64 4.04 13.33
CA VAL A 92 -0.44 4.62 13.93
C VAL A 92 -0.47 6.15 13.78
N ALA A 93 -0.75 6.64 12.58
CA ALA A 93 -0.83 8.07 12.32
C ALA A 93 -1.92 8.76 13.15
N THR A 94 -3.05 8.11 13.39
CA THR A 94 -4.14 8.66 14.22
C THR A 94 -3.67 8.92 15.65
N HIS A 95 -2.89 8.00 16.23
CA HIS A 95 -2.29 8.23 17.55
C HIS A 95 -1.30 9.40 17.54
N VAL A 96 -0.53 9.57 16.46
CA VAL A 96 0.37 10.72 16.30
C VAL A 96 -0.43 12.03 16.23
N GLU A 97 -1.51 12.11 15.45
CA GLU A 97 -2.37 13.31 15.37
C GLU A 97 -2.99 13.67 16.71
N GLN A 98 -3.31 12.68 17.54
CA GLN A 98 -3.88 12.87 18.86
C GLN A 98 -2.83 13.24 19.93
N GLY A 99 -1.54 13.31 19.57
CA GLY A 99 -0.45 13.51 20.51
C GLY A 99 -0.12 12.29 21.37
N ASP A 100 -0.74 11.13 21.13
CA ASP A 100 -0.46 9.86 21.80
C ASP A 100 0.73 9.14 21.16
N THR A 101 1.88 9.79 21.21
CA THR A 101 3.15 9.29 20.63
C THR A 101 3.61 7.98 21.27
N LYS A 102 3.25 7.74 22.54
CA LYS A 102 3.56 6.50 23.25
C LYS A 102 2.86 5.30 22.62
N THR A 103 1.55 5.39 22.36
CA THR A 103 0.81 4.30 21.70
C THR A 103 1.25 4.13 20.26
N ALA A 104 1.52 5.23 19.53
CA ALA A 104 2.08 5.16 18.18
C ALA A 104 3.41 4.39 18.16
N ALA A 105 4.34 4.71 19.06
CA ALA A 105 5.63 4.03 19.18
C ALA A 105 5.47 2.55 19.58
N ALA A 106 4.54 2.23 20.49
CA ALA A 106 4.26 0.85 20.89
C ALA A 106 3.70 0.01 19.73
N LYS A 107 2.80 0.56 18.92
CA LYS A 107 2.31 -0.11 17.71
C LYS A 107 3.46 -0.39 16.71
N LEU A 108 4.42 0.51 16.57
CA LEU A 108 5.59 0.36 15.68
C LEU A 108 6.70 -0.54 16.23
N SER A 109 6.77 -0.77 17.54
CA SER A 109 7.74 -1.67 18.15
C SER A 109 7.34 -3.14 17.97
N THR A 110 6.04 -3.42 17.83
CA THR A 110 5.59 -4.72 17.36
C THR A 110 6.04 -4.93 15.91
N ASN A 111 6.49 -6.13 15.55
CA ASN A 111 6.93 -6.47 14.18
C ASN A 111 5.77 -6.44 13.15
N PHE A 112 4.63 -5.86 13.52
CA PHE A 112 3.36 -5.91 12.82
C PHE A 112 3.32 -4.98 11.60
N ILE A 113 3.94 -3.80 11.67
CA ILE A 113 4.14 -2.93 10.49
C ILE A 113 5.10 -3.58 9.50
N ALA A 114 6.24 -4.07 9.98
CA ALA A 114 7.25 -4.69 9.14
C ALA A 114 6.68 -5.94 8.46
N GLY A 115 5.94 -6.77 9.19
CA GLY A 115 5.24 -7.93 8.64
C GLY A 115 4.22 -7.55 7.56
N ARG A 116 3.51 -6.42 7.69
CA ARG A 116 2.60 -5.91 6.65
C ARG A 116 3.33 -5.38 5.43
N SER A 117 4.41 -4.61 5.63
CA SER A 117 5.28 -4.17 4.54
C SER A 117 5.80 -5.39 3.77
N TYR A 118 6.43 -6.35 4.45
CA TYR A 118 6.95 -7.56 3.78
C TYR A 118 5.86 -8.36 3.07
N ALA A 119 4.69 -8.54 3.68
CA ALA A 119 3.58 -9.25 3.04
C ALA A 119 3.06 -8.54 1.78
N LEU A 120 3.08 -7.20 1.75
CA LEU A 120 2.73 -6.42 0.56
C LEU A 120 3.83 -6.54 -0.51
N LEU A 121 5.10 -6.37 -0.14
CA LEU A 121 6.24 -6.49 -1.07
C LEU A 121 6.27 -7.88 -1.73
N ASP A 122 6.13 -8.95 -0.93
CA ASP A 122 6.04 -10.34 -1.39
C ASP A 122 4.88 -10.53 -2.37
N ALA A 123 3.68 -10.06 -2.02
CA ALA A 123 2.51 -10.17 -2.90
C ALA A 123 2.71 -9.46 -4.24
N MET A 124 3.39 -8.30 -4.25
CA MET A 124 3.70 -7.57 -5.47
C MET A 124 4.75 -8.30 -6.32
N MET A 125 5.83 -8.80 -5.71
CA MET A 125 6.85 -9.58 -6.44
C MET A 125 6.24 -10.84 -7.06
N MET A 126 5.41 -11.57 -6.31
CA MET A 126 4.68 -12.73 -6.84
C MET A 126 3.75 -12.37 -8.00
N TRP A 127 3.17 -11.17 -8.01
CA TRP A 127 2.33 -10.72 -9.12
C TRP A 127 3.16 -10.40 -10.37
N GLN A 128 4.34 -9.78 -10.21
CA GLN A 128 5.27 -9.54 -11.33
C GLN A 128 5.75 -10.84 -12.00
N GLU A 129 5.95 -11.90 -11.21
CA GLU A 129 6.40 -13.21 -11.71
C GLU A 129 5.28 -14.02 -12.39
N ALA A 130 4.02 -13.71 -12.09
CA ALA A 130 2.86 -14.46 -12.58
C ALA A 130 2.28 -13.95 -13.91
N ILE A 131 2.81 -12.85 -14.46
CA ILE A 131 2.39 -12.19 -15.70
C ILE A 131 3.52 -12.27 -16.72
#